data_AF-A0A661ILC4-F1
#
_entry.id   AF-A0A661ILC4-F1
#
_cell.length_a   1.000
_cell.length_b   1.000
_cell.length_c   1.000
_cell.angle_alpha   90.00
_cell.angle_beta   90.00
_cell.angle_gamma   90.00
#
_symmetry.space_group_name_H-M   'P 1'
#
loop_
_entity.id
_entity.type
_entity.pdbx_description
1 polymer ?
#
loop_
_entity_poly.entity_id
_entity_poly.type
_entity_poly.pdbx_seq_one_letter_code
_entity_poly.pdbx_strand_id
1 'polypeptide(L)' 'MLVIPAIDLKDSRCVRLRQGRFEEVTVYAEDP' A
#
# COMPACT_ATOMS: atom_id res chain seq x y z
N MET A 1 -15.61 -9.54 17.19
CA MET A 1 -14.59 -9.61 16.13
C MET A 1 -14.04 -8.21 15.90
N LEU A 2 -12.72 -8.02 15.95
CA LEU A 2 -12.07 -6.72 15.72
C LEU A 2 -11.55 -6.66 14.28
N VAL A 3 -11.86 -5.59 13.55
CA VAL A 3 -11.37 -5.35 12.19
C VAL A 3 -10.34 -4.24 12.26
N ILE A 4 -9.15 -4.49 11.69
CA ILE A 4 -8.06 -3.51 11.65
C ILE A 4 -7.73 -3.25 10.17
N PRO A 5 -8.16 -2.11 9.62
CA PRO A 5 -7.77 -1.69 8.27
C PRO A 5 -6.24 -1.49 8.19
N ALA A 6 -5.67 -1.75 7.02
CA ALA A 6 -4.25 -1.55 6.77
C ALA A 6 -4.01 -1.00 5.35
N ILE A 7 -3.04 -0.10 5.25
CA ILE A 7 -2.50 0.43 4.01
C ILE A 7 -0.97 0.35 4.09
N ASP A 8 -0.33 0.25 2.94
CA ASP A 8 1.13 0.35 2.86
C ASP A 8 1.49 1.75 2.37
N LEU A 9 2.53 2.33 2.97
CA LEU A 9 3.03 3.65 2.59
C LEU A 9 4.44 3.52 2.02
N LYS A 10 4.64 4.15 0.87
CA LYS A 10 5.97 4.29 0.25
C LYS A 10 6.08 5.64 -0.44
N ASP A 11 7.16 6.36 -0.16
CA ASP A 11 7.41 7.70 -0.73
C ASP A 11 6.20 8.64 -0.58
N SER A 12 5.58 8.65 0.61
CA SER A 12 4.37 9.43 0.93
C SER A 12 3.13 9.10 0.10
N ARG A 13 3.02 7.89 -0.47
CA ARG A 13 1.87 7.46 -1.28
C ARG A 13 1.27 6.17 -0.74
N CYS A 14 -0.04 6.00 -0.92
CA CYS A 14 -0.74 4.77 -0.60
C CYS A 14 -0.49 3.73 -1.70
N VAL A 15 0.11 2.61 -1.34
CA VAL A 15 0.55 1.59 -2.29
C VAL A 15 0.17 0.17 -1.84
N ARG A 16 0.33 -0.80 -2.74
CA ARG A 16 0.39 -2.23 -2.42
C ARG A 16 1.43 -2.90 -3.31
N LEU A 17 2.18 -3.83 -2.74
CA LEU A 17 3.08 -4.71 -3.49
C LEU A 17 2.39 -6.05 -3.76
N ARG A 18 2.46 -6.55 -5.00
CA ARG A 18 2.00 -7.92 -5.29
C ARG A 18 3.00 -8.92 -4.71
N GLN A 19 2.54 -9.73 -3.75
CA GLN A 19 3.39 -10.71 -3.03
C GLN A 19 4.68 -10.10 -2.42
N GLY A 20 4.66 -8.82 -2.05
CA GLY A 20 5.81 -8.13 -1.44
C GLY A 20 6.93 -7.73 -2.42
N ARG A 21 6.74 -7.89 -3.74
CA ARG A 21 7.73 -7.49 -4.76
C ARG A 21 7.64 -5.99 -5.07
N PHE A 22 8.75 -5.28 -4.90
CA PHE A 22 8.82 -3.82 -5.09
C PHE A 22 8.67 -3.41 -6.56
N GLU A 23 9.10 -4.27 -7.47
CA GLU A 23 8.96 -4.14 -8.92
C GLU A 23 7.50 -4.27 -9.39
N GLU A 24 6.62 -4.79 -8.55
CA GLU A 24 5.18 -4.95 -8.82
C GLU A 24 4.34 -4.06 -7.88
N VAL A 25 4.73 -2.79 -7.76
CA VAL A 25 4.01 -1.78 -6.97
C VAL A 25 2.78 -1.26 -7.72
N THR A 26 1.65 -1.16 -7.01
CA THR A 26 0.45 -0.45 -7.47
C THR A 26 0.23 0.77 -6.57
N VAL A 27 0.06 1.95 -7.17
CA VAL A 27 -0.28 3.20 -6.47
C VAL A 27 -1.79 3.38 -6.47
N TYR A 28 -2.37 3.61 -5.29
CA TYR A 28 -3.81 3.84 -5.13
C TYR A 28 -4.16 5.31 -4.86
N ALA A 29 -3.28 6.04 -4.16
CA ALA A 29 -3.44 7.47 -3.91
C ALA A 29 -2.06 8.15 -3.77
N GLU A 30 -1.96 9.36 -4.30
CA GLU A 30 -0.76 10.21 -4.18
C GLU A 30 -0.70 10.95 -2.84
N ASP A 31 -1.84 11.10 -2.15
CA ASP A 31 -1.98 11.65 -0.80
C ASP A 31 -2.74 10.61 0.06
N PRO A 32 -2.08 9.96 1.03
CA PRO A 32 -2.55 8.74 1.70
C PRO A 32 -3.57 8.93 2.82
#